data_AF-A0A177QH96-F1
#
_entry.id   AF-A0A177QH96-F1
#
_cell.length_a   1.000
_cell.length_b   1.000
_cell.length_c   1.000
_cell.angle_alpha   90.00
_cell.angle_beta   90.00
_cell.angle_gamma   90.00
#
_symmetry.space_group_name_H-M   'P 1'
#
loop_
_entity.id
_entity.type
_entity.pdbx_description
1 polymer ?
#
loop_
_entity_poly.entity_id
_entity_poly.type
_entity_poly.pdbx_seq_one_letter_code
_entity_poly.pdbx_strand_id
1 'polypeptide(L)'
;MKVGNRTFASGILSCLFFLAGCAAWSSAPQFSQPYFVVEAGEAKSLHALAKKQEALFQRCAEHNSCDHVYFTRALLGLYESRDTATKYFEKVIAVAPKSQLASSSKLWVELLEHHAAPVQQSWFQSVISAPAVSESQAILAQASDRLVRDLLDRELTIQQLRALKEADAQSMEILQRELAERERKMDSVNGKKGAAKSQNEPGLVLNLQKQLADQDKKIEELTSQLEALKRIDQEMRDKVRPIRPPSTVAPTQTAPEPTTP
;
A
#
# COMPACT_ATOMS: atom_id res chain seq x y z
N MET A 1 78.70 48.81 -0.15
CA MET A 1 78.04 47.89 0.81
C MET A 1 76.72 48.53 1.20
N LYS A 2 75.60 48.19 0.54
CA LYS A 2 74.72 47.01 0.66
C LYS A 2 73.71 47.12 1.83
N VAL A 3 72.45 47.41 1.45
CA VAL A 3 71.14 46.89 1.96
C VAL A 3 70.79 47.20 3.42
N GLY A 4 69.67 47.86 3.73
CA GLY A 4 68.28 47.36 3.76
C GLY A 4 67.65 47.83 5.08
N ASN A 5 66.36 47.83 5.38
CA ASN A 5 65.18 47.31 4.72
C ASN A 5 63.98 48.10 5.27
N ARG A 6 63.10 48.58 4.39
CA ARG A 6 61.72 48.96 4.72
C ARG A 6 60.91 47.67 4.65
N THR A 7 60.21 47.27 5.72
CA THR A 7 58.93 46.50 5.72
C THR A 7 58.61 45.95 7.13
N PHE A 8 57.80 46.68 7.90
CA PHE A 8 57.10 46.14 9.08
C PHE A 8 55.64 46.63 9.05
N ALA A 9 54.90 46.22 8.01
CA ALA A 9 53.45 46.46 7.94
C ALA A 9 52.71 45.41 7.08
N SER A 10 53.26 44.19 6.96
CA SER A 10 52.70 43.14 6.10
C SER A 10 52.35 41.85 6.85
N GLY A 11 52.27 41.89 8.19
CA GLY A 11 52.01 40.70 9.02
C GLY A 11 50.56 40.54 9.48
N ILE A 12 49.82 41.64 9.67
CA ILE A 12 48.49 41.60 10.32
C ILE A 12 47.36 41.42 9.31
N LEU A 13 47.57 41.80 8.05
CA LEU A 13 46.56 41.63 6.98
C LEU A 13 46.52 40.20 6.40
N SER A 14 47.53 39.36 6.68
CA SER A 14 47.61 38.00 6.13
C SER A 14 46.87 36.95 6.96
N CYS A 15 46.47 37.25 8.19
CA CYS A 15 45.67 36.34 9.04
C CYS A 15 44.16 36.43 8.78
N LEU A 16 43.67 37.47 8.11
CA LEU A 16 42.24 37.61 7.80
C LEU A 16 41.81 36.89 6.50
N PHE A 17 42.77 36.41 5.70
CA PHE A 17 42.49 35.64 4.47
C PHE A 17 42.41 34.12 4.67
N PHE A 18 42.72 33.60 5.88
CA PHE A 18 42.57 32.17 6.21
C PHE A 18 41.27 31.84 6.96
N LEU A 19 40.40 32.82 7.20
CA LEU A 19 39.06 32.64 7.79
C LEU A 19 37.94 32.46 6.74
N ALA A 20 38.30 32.20 5.49
CA ALA A 20 37.37 31.78 4.45
C ALA A 20 37.51 30.26 4.20
N GLY A 21 36.85 29.46 5.03
CA GLY A 21 36.75 28.01 4.81
C GLY A 21 36.14 27.30 6.03
N CYS A 22 35.03 26.58 5.95
CA CYS A 22 34.04 26.41 4.91
C CYS A 22 32.69 26.62 5.62
N ALA A 23 31.80 27.46 5.08
CA ALA A 23 30.39 27.27 5.41
C ALA A 23 30.09 25.80 5.07
N ALA A 24 29.32 25.11 5.92
CA ALA A 24 28.85 23.76 5.68
C ALA A 24 27.98 23.74 4.42
N TRP A 25 28.60 23.81 3.26
CA TRP A 25 27.97 23.57 1.98
C TRP A 25 27.83 22.06 1.92
N SER A 26 26.60 21.62 2.18
CA SER A 26 26.11 20.31 1.78
C SER A 26 26.66 20.02 0.38
N SER A 27 27.27 18.85 0.21
CA SER A 27 27.71 18.38 -1.10
C SER A 27 26.55 18.53 -2.09
N ALA A 28 26.85 19.04 -3.28
CA ALA A 28 25.83 19.24 -4.31
C ALA A 28 25.06 17.93 -4.53
N PRO A 29 23.72 17.99 -4.65
CA PRO A 29 22.90 16.80 -4.79
C PRO A 29 23.34 15.99 -6.02
N GLN A 30 23.72 14.73 -5.79
CA GLN A 30 24.11 13.81 -6.86
C GLN A 30 22.86 13.16 -7.44
N PHE A 31 22.30 13.73 -8.51
CA PHE A 31 21.03 13.32 -9.11
C PHE A 31 20.99 11.84 -9.57
N SER A 32 22.16 11.28 -9.94
CA SER A 32 22.30 9.89 -10.33
C SER A 32 22.29 8.88 -9.18
N GLN A 33 22.42 9.34 -7.92
CA GLN A 33 22.40 8.49 -6.74
C GLN A 33 20.97 8.32 -6.21
N PRO A 34 20.65 7.20 -5.54
CA PRO A 34 19.38 7.05 -4.86
C PRO A 34 19.28 8.01 -3.67
N TYR A 35 18.05 8.35 -3.29
CA TYR A 35 17.80 9.17 -2.10
C TYR A 35 17.83 8.32 -0.82
N PHE A 36 17.30 7.10 -0.88
CA PHE A 36 17.36 6.12 0.20
C PHE A 36 18.27 4.94 -0.14
N VAL A 37 18.89 4.36 0.88
CA VAL A 37 19.72 3.16 0.72
C VAL A 37 18.83 1.92 0.70
N VAL A 38 19.03 1.08 -0.31
CA VAL A 38 18.32 -0.19 -0.44
C VAL A 38 19.14 -1.30 0.18
N GLU A 39 18.53 -2.09 1.05
CA GLU A 39 19.15 -3.32 1.56
C GLU A 39 19.26 -4.36 0.43
N ALA A 40 20.38 -5.09 0.37
CA ALA A 40 20.64 -6.05 -0.70
C ALA A 40 19.56 -7.15 -0.83
N GLY A 41 18.86 -7.48 0.27
CA GLY A 41 17.74 -8.43 0.28
C GLY A 41 16.49 -7.92 -0.44
N GLU A 42 16.29 -6.59 -0.48
CA GLU A 42 15.07 -5.95 -0.98
C GLU A 42 15.23 -5.32 -2.37
N ALA A 43 16.47 -5.13 -2.83
CA ALA A 43 16.72 -4.53 -4.14
C ALA A 43 16.01 -5.26 -5.29
N LYS A 44 15.97 -6.60 -5.22
CA LYS A 44 15.29 -7.42 -6.23
C LYS A 44 13.77 -7.24 -6.21
N SER A 45 13.16 -7.13 -5.03
CA SER A 45 11.70 -6.99 -4.89
C SER A 45 11.24 -5.59 -5.33
N LEU A 46 11.96 -4.54 -4.94
CA LEU A 46 11.68 -3.17 -5.37
C LEU A 46 11.82 -3.02 -6.88
N HIS A 47 12.87 -3.61 -7.47
CA HIS A 47 13.07 -3.58 -8.93
C HIS A 47 11.97 -4.37 -9.68
N ALA A 48 11.55 -5.52 -9.15
CA ALA A 48 10.43 -6.27 -9.71
C ALA A 48 9.12 -5.47 -9.66
N LEU A 49 8.89 -4.74 -8.55
CA LEU A 49 7.73 -3.87 -8.41
C LEU A 49 7.77 -2.70 -9.40
N ALA A 50 8.93 -2.07 -9.60
CA ALA A 50 9.10 -1.01 -10.59
C ALA A 50 8.77 -1.49 -12.01
N LYS A 51 9.22 -2.71 -12.39
CA LYS A 51 8.86 -3.33 -13.67
C LYS A 51 7.36 -3.58 -13.80
N LYS A 52 6.70 -4.00 -12.71
CA LYS A 52 5.23 -4.20 -12.69
C LYS A 52 4.50 -2.88 -12.90
N GLN A 53 4.97 -1.78 -12.31
CA GLN A 53 4.39 -0.45 -12.53
C GLN A 53 4.48 0.01 -13.99
N GLU A 54 5.58 -0.32 -14.69
CA GLU A 54 5.73 0.04 -16.10
C GLU A 54 4.63 -0.60 -16.98
N ALA A 55 4.25 -1.85 -16.68
CA ALA A 55 3.14 -2.52 -17.36
C ALA A 55 1.76 -1.87 -17.07
N LEU A 56 1.61 -1.22 -15.92
CA LEU A 56 0.36 -0.53 -15.55
C LEU A 56 0.19 0.81 -16.26
N PHE A 57 1.27 1.43 -16.77
CA PHE A 57 1.18 2.71 -17.48
C PHE A 57 0.33 2.64 -18.76
N GLN A 58 0.37 1.51 -19.47
CA GLN A 58 -0.43 1.34 -20.68
C GLN A 58 -1.94 1.27 -20.36
N ARG A 59 -2.30 0.64 -19.24
CA ARG A 59 -3.70 0.50 -18.82
C ARG A 59 -4.28 1.78 -18.24
N CYS A 60 -3.50 2.56 -17.51
CA CYS A 60 -4.03 3.75 -16.86
C CYS A 60 -4.34 4.90 -17.84
N ALA A 61 -3.71 4.91 -19.02
CA ALA A 61 -3.97 5.90 -20.06
C ALA A 61 -5.42 5.82 -20.58
N GLU A 62 -6.03 4.64 -20.56
CA GLU A 62 -7.41 4.41 -21.01
C GLU A 62 -8.45 4.97 -20.02
N HIS A 63 -8.12 5.03 -18.72
CA HIS A 63 -9.03 5.43 -17.65
C HIS A 63 -8.76 6.84 -17.09
N ASN A 64 -7.96 7.66 -17.79
CA ASN A 64 -7.69 9.08 -17.45
C ASN A 64 -7.19 9.37 -16.01
N SER A 65 -6.62 8.38 -15.30
CA SER A 65 -6.01 8.60 -13.98
C SER A 65 -4.79 7.72 -13.75
N CYS A 66 -3.64 8.19 -14.24
CA CYS A 66 -2.33 7.56 -14.01
C CYS A 66 -1.60 8.12 -12.77
N ASP A 67 -2.21 9.02 -12.03
CA ASP A 67 -1.60 9.72 -10.89
C ASP A 67 -1.07 8.77 -9.82
N HIS A 68 -1.85 7.77 -9.41
CA HIS A 68 -1.40 6.76 -8.44
C HIS A 68 -0.32 5.84 -9.01
N VAL A 69 -0.34 5.53 -10.31
CA VAL A 69 0.68 4.67 -10.93
C VAL A 69 2.01 5.41 -11.01
N TYR A 70 1.98 6.68 -11.44
CA TYR A 70 3.16 7.53 -11.47
C TYR A 70 3.68 7.85 -10.06
N PHE A 71 2.80 8.04 -9.08
CA PHE A 71 3.21 8.31 -7.71
C PHE A 71 3.94 7.12 -7.09
N THR A 72 3.40 5.90 -7.23
CA THR A 72 4.09 4.68 -6.76
C THR A 72 5.42 4.49 -7.50
N ARG A 73 5.48 4.76 -8.80
CA ARG A 73 6.74 4.70 -9.55
C ARG A 73 7.77 5.74 -9.10
N ALA A 74 7.34 6.93 -8.73
CA ALA A 74 8.19 7.98 -8.19
C ALA A 74 8.77 7.60 -6.82
N LEU A 75 7.94 7.06 -5.94
CA LEU A 75 8.38 6.52 -4.64
C LEU A 75 9.41 5.40 -4.82
N LEU A 76 9.21 4.50 -5.78
CA LEU A 76 10.22 3.49 -6.15
C LEU A 76 11.50 4.12 -6.71
N GLY A 77 11.36 5.22 -7.46
CA GLY A 77 12.49 5.98 -7.96
C GLY A 77 13.41 6.51 -6.86
N LEU A 78 12.90 6.78 -5.66
CA LEU A 78 13.72 7.24 -4.52
C LEU A 78 14.83 6.24 -4.13
N TYR A 79 14.64 4.98 -4.49
CA TYR A 79 15.57 3.87 -4.27
C TYR A 79 16.46 3.55 -5.49
N GLU A 80 16.14 4.11 -6.66
CA GLU A 80 16.88 3.89 -7.91
C GLU A 80 17.79 5.08 -8.22
N SER A 81 17.21 6.27 -8.38
CA SER A 81 17.94 7.53 -8.57
C SER A 81 17.01 8.72 -8.34
N ARG A 82 17.56 9.85 -7.89
CA ARG A 82 16.78 11.08 -7.73
C ARG A 82 16.17 11.54 -9.05
N ASP A 83 16.92 11.46 -10.15
CA ASP A 83 16.41 11.77 -11.49
C ASP A 83 15.12 11.00 -11.81
N THR A 84 15.11 9.70 -11.51
CA THR A 84 13.95 8.85 -11.76
C THR A 84 12.79 9.27 -10.87
N ALA A 85 13.03 9.48 -9.57
CA ALA A 85 12.01 9.94 -8.63
C ALA A 85 11.38 11.27 -9.08
N THR A 86 12.22 12.29 -9.32
CA THR A 86 11.80 13.63 -9.74
C THR A 86 10.96 13.56 -11.02
N LYS A 87 11.47 12.87 -12.05
CA LYS A 87 10.75 12.69 -13.33
C LYS A 87 9.35 12.13 -13.16
N TYR A 88 9.16 11.15 -12.28
CA TYR A 88 7.83 10.55 -12.08
C TYR A 88 6.95 11.40 -11.15
N PHE A 89 7.50 12.10 -10.17
CA PHE A 89 6.74 13.09 -9.39
C PHE A 89 6.22 14.24 -10.26
N GLU A 90 7.04 14.73 -11.20
CA GLU A 90 6.61 15.71 -12.20
C GLU A 90 5.48 15.18 -13.08
N LYS A 91 5.52 13.91 -13.47
CA LYS A 91 4.42 13.27 -14.21
C LYS A 91 3.12 13.26 -13.41
N VAL A 92 3.16 12.99 -12.10
CA VAL A 92 1.96 13.07 -11.22
C VAL A 92 1.36 14.48 -11.28
N ILE A 93 2.22 15.50 -11.16
CA ILE A 93 1.80 16.91 -11.22
C ILE A 93 1.20 17.23 -12.58
N ALA A 94 1.78 16.73 -13.67
CA ALA A 94 1.30 16.97 -15.02
C ALA A 94 -0.07 16.32 -15.28
N VAL A 95 -0.29 15.07 -14.83
CA VAL A 95 -1.56 14.36 -15.12
C VAL A 95 -2.69 14.72 -14.17
N ALA A 96 -2.39 15.10 -12.92
CA ALA A 96 -3.40 15.38 -11.91
C ALA A 96 -2.99 16.57 -11.00
N PRO A 97 -2.84 17.79 -11.54
CA PRO A 97 -2.24 18.93 -10.84
C PRO A 97 -3.01 19.39 -9.59
N LYS A 98 -4.30 19.06 -9.49
CA LYS A 98 -5.18 19.41 -8.37
C LYS A 98 -5.31 18.30 -7.34
N SER A 99 -4.65 17.16 -7.54
CA SER A 99 -4.72 16.03 -6.62
C SER A 99 -3.89 16.26 -5.35
N GLN A 100 -4.23 15.56 -4.28
CA GLN A 100 -3.40 15.50 -3.07
C GLN A 100 -2.01 14.92 -3.39
N LEU A 101 -1.93 13.93 -4.28
CA LEU A 101 -0.67 13.35 -4.74
C LEU A 101 0.22 14.38 -5.44
N ALA A 102 -0.34 15.27 -6.26
CA ALA A 102 0.43 16.35 -6.88
C ALA A 102 0.95 17.36 -5.86
N SER A 103 0.18 17.63 -4.80
CA SER A 103 0.63 18.51 -3.71
C SER A 103 1.83 17.89 -2.96
N SER A 104 1.74 16.61 -2.61
CA SER A 104 2.86 15.87 -2.02
C SER A 104 4.05 15.75 -2.98
N SER A 105 3.79 15.55 -4.27
CA SER A 105 4.85 15.41 -5.30
C SER A 105 5.68 16.68 -5.44
N LYS A 106 5.08 17.87 -5.33
CA LYS A 106 5.82 19.15 -5.35
C LYS A 106 6.84 19.23 -4.22
N LEU A 107 6.44 18.82 -3.01
CA LEU A 107 7.32 18.80 -1.84
C LEU A 107 8.47 17.81 -2.04
N TRP A 108 8.20 16.64 -2.64
CA TRP A 108 9.25 15.68 -2.98
C TRP A 108 10.24 16.24 -4.01
N VAL A 109 9.76 16.91 -5.06
CA VAL A 109 10.65 17.55 -6.05
C VAL A 109 11.55 18.60 -5.39
N GLU A 110 10.97 19.49 -4.58
CA GLU A 110 11.74 20.51 -3.85
C GLU A 110 12.80 19.89 -2.92
N LEU A 111 12.43 18.83 -2.20
CA LEU A 111 13.33 18.08 -1.34
C LEU A 111 14.50 17.46 -2.14
N LEU A 112 14.20 16.78 -3.25
CA LEU A 112 15.18 16.05 -4.06
C LEU A 112 16.17 16.98 -4.79
N GLU A 113 15.72 18.18 -5.17
CA GLU A 113 16.53 19.19 -5.85
C GLU A 113 17.48 19.94 -4.91
N HIS A 114 17.06 20.22 -3.67
CA HIS A 114 17.80 21.13 -2.78
C HIS A 114 18.58 20.41 -1.68
N HIS A 115 18.24 19.16 -1.35
CA HIS A 115 18.78 18.48 -0.17
C HIS A 115 19.62 17.24 -0.52
N ALA A 116 20.79 17.10 0.12
CA ALA A 116 21.65 15.92 0.01
C ALA A 116 20.95 14.67 0.61
N ALA A 117 21.45 13.48 0.28
CA ALA A 117 20.78 12.25 0.70
C ALA A 117 20.93 12.11 2.21
N PRO A 118 19.91 11.66 2.94
CA PRO A 118 19.94 11.65 4.42
C PRO A 118 21.11 10.83 4.99
N VAL A 119 21.62 9.87 4.23
CA VAL A 119 22.66 8.92 4.64
C VAL A 119 24.07 9.34 4.18
N GLN A 120 24.22 10.40 3.37
CA GLN A 120 25.52 10.82 2.81
C GLN A 120 26.31 11.79 3.71
N GLN A 121 25.99 11.90 5.00
CA GLN A 121 26.84 12.67 5.90
C GLN A 121 28.15 11.93 6.15
N SER A 122 29.25 12.49 5.61
CA SER A 122 30.59 11.97 5.87
C SER A 122 30.87 11.98 7.38
N TRP A 123 31.64 11.01 7.86
CA TRP A 123 32.04 10.94 9.27
C TRP A 123 32.68 12.24 9.76
N PHE A 124 33.44 12.93 8.90
CA PHE A 124 33.97 14.26 9.18
C PHE A 124 32.84 15.26 9.41
N GLN A 125 31.84 15.34 8.52
CA GLN A 125 30.68 16.22 8.70
C GLN A 125 29.92 15.95 10.01
N SER A 126 29.72 14.69 10.40
CA SER A 126 29.05 14.33 11.66
C SER A 126 29.80 14.80 12.92
N VAL A 127 31.14 14.88 12.86
CA VAL A 127 31.97 15.34 13.98
C VAL A 127 31.93 16.86 14.12
N ILE A 128 31.92 17.61 13.01
CA ILE A 128 31.84 19.09 13.03
C ILE A 128 30.41 19.62 13.22
N SER A 129 29.37 18.87 12.83
CA SER A 129 27.97 19.31 12.96
C SER A 129 27.35 19.06 14.34
N ALA A 130 28.16 18.75 15.35
CA ALA A 130 27.78 18.27 16.68
C ALA A 130 27.18 16.84 16.69
N PRO A 131 27.70 15.92 17.53
CA PRO A 131 27.28 14.51 17.54
C PRO A 131 25.78 14.28 17.80
N ALA A 132 25.16 15.08 18.67
CA ALA A 132 23.73 14.97 18.99
C ALA A 132 22.83 15.32 17.80
N VAL A 133 23.27 16.23 16.92
CA VAL A 133 22.52 16.58 15.70
C VAL A 133 22.64 15.46 14.68
N SER A 134 23.81 14.82 14.56
CA SER A 134 24.03 13.70 13.65
C SER A 134 23.15 12.47 13.98
N GLU A 135 22.98 12.14 15.27
CA GLU A 135 22.13 11.01 15.68
C GLU A 135 20.65 11.29 15.38
N SER A 136 20.16 12.50 15.69
CA SER A 136 18.78 12.90 15.38
C SER A 136 18.46 12.88 13.88
N GLN A 137 19.44 13.27 13.05
CA GLN A 137 19.31 13.24 11.59
C GLN A 137 19.31 11.82 11.04
N ALA A 138 20.08 10.90 11.64
CA ALA A 138 20.05 9.48 11.30
C ALA A 138 18.70 8.82 11.66
N ILE A 139 18.15 9.12 12.83
CA ILE A 139 16.82 8.64 13.24
C ILE A 139 15.74 9.18 12.29
N LEU A 140 15.80 10.47 11.96
CA LEU A 140 14.87 11.08 11.02
C LEU A 140 14.98 10.47 9.62
N ALA A 141 16.20 10.22 9.13
CA ALA A 141 16.46 9.54 7.88
C ALA A 141 15.80 8.17 7.84
N GLN A 142 16.04 7.35 8.87
CA GLN A 142 15.46 6.02 9.00
C GLN A 142 13.93 6.06 9.12
N ALA A 143 13.38 7.00 9.89
CA ALA A 143 11.94 7.18 10.00
C ALA A 143 11.32 7.58 8.66
N SER A 144 11.97 8.49 7.92
CA SER A 144 11.50 8.91 6.59
C SER A 144 11.54 7.78 5.56
N ASP A 145 12.59 6.95 5.57
CA ASP A 145 12.68 5.74 4.74
C ASP A 145 11.52 4.78 5.07
N ARG A 146 11.30 4.51 6.36
CA ARG A 146 10.21 3.63 6.80
C ARG A 146 8.84 4.15 6.38
N LEU A 147 8.59 5.45 6.54
CA LEU A 147 7.33 6.07 6.11
C LEU A 147 7.11 5.97 4.60
N VAL A 148 8.17 6.09 3.78
CA VAL A 148 8.09 5.91 2.33
C VAL A 148 7.74 4.47 1.98
N ARG A 149 8.27 3.49 2.70
CA ARG A 149 7.92 2.06 2.55
C ARG A 149 6.48 1.78 2.91
N ASP A 150 6.01 2.32 4.04
CA ASP A 150 4.62 2.19 4.47
C ASP A 150 3.67 2.88 3.46
N LEU A 151 4.08 4.03 2.91
CA LEU A 151 3.33 4.72 1.86
C LEU A 151 3.28 3.90 0.57
N LEU A 152 4.39 3.27 0.17
CA LEU A 152 4.43 2.36 -0.98
C LEU A 152 3.45 1.19 -0.82
N ASP A 153 3.42 0.56 0.35
CA ASP A 153 2.51 -0.55 0.65
C ASP A 153 1.04 -0.13 0.59
N ARG A 154 0.74 1.04 1.18
CA ARG A 154 -0.60 1.65 1.12
C ARG A 154 -1.02 1.93 -0.32
N GLU A 155 -0.16 2.53 -1.13
CA GLU A 155 -0.47 2.83 -2.53
C GLU A 155 -0.63 1.57 -3.37
N LEU A 156 0.15 0.52 -3.12
CA LEU A 156 -0.02 -0.78 -3.77
C LEU A 156 -1.38 -1.42 -3.42
N THR A 157 -1.79 -1.32 -2.15
CA THR A 157 -3.11 -1.77 -1.71
C THR A 157 -4.23 -0.99 -2.40
N ILE A 158 -4.10 0.34 -2.51
CA ILE A 158 -5.07 1.19 -3.23
C ILE A 158 -5.17 0.76 -4.70
N GLN A 159 -4.04 0.50 -5.36
CA GLN A 159 -4.02 0.01 -6.74
C GLN A 159 -4.70 -1.35 -6.88
N GLN A 160 -4.48 -2.28 -5.94
CA GLN A 160 -5.14 -3.58 -5.93
C GLN A 160 -6.65 -3.47 -5.75
N LEU A 161 -7.12 -2.61 -4.83
CA LEU A 161 -8.54 -2.36 -4.63
C LEU A 161 -9.21 -1.76 -5.87
N ARG A 162 -8.52 -0.87 -6.59
CA ARG A 162 -9.00 -0.34 -7.87
C ARG A 162 -9.10 -1.41 -8.95
N ALA A 163 -8.10 -2.29 -9.04
CA ALA A 163 -8.11 -3.40 -9.99
C ALA A 163 -9.25 -4.39 -9.70
N LEU A 164 -9.52 -4.68 -8.43
CA LEU A 164 -10.67 -5.50 -8.02
C LEU A 164 -12.00 -4.84 -8.38
N LYS A 165 -12.14 -3.54 -8.06
CA LYS A 165 -13.35 -2.77 -8.42
C LYS A 165 -13.62 -2.78 -9.93
N GLU A 166 -12.58 -2.67 -10.74
CA GLU A 166 -12.69 -2.72 -12.21
C GLU A 166 -13.12 -4.10 -12.69
N ALA A 167 -12.52 -5.18 -12.15
CA ALA A 167 -12.93 -6.54 -12.47
C ALA A 167 -14.40 -6.80 -12.08
N ASP A 168 -14.83 -6.29 -10.93
CA ASP A 168 -16.22 -6.38 -10.47
C ASP A 168 -17.17 -5.62 -11.43
N ALA A 169 -16.80 -4.40 -11.86
CA ALA A 169 -17.58 -3.63 -12.82
C ALA A 169 -17.73 -4.38 -14.16
N GLN A 170 -16.63 -4.94 -14.67
CA GLN A 170 -16.65 -5.74 -15.90
C GLN A 170 -17.53 -7.00 -15.76
N SER A 171 -17.45 -7.68 -14.60
CA SER A 171 -18.30 -8.85 -14.34
C SER A 171 -19.79 -8.49 -14.31
N MET A 172 -20.14 -7.35 -13.72
CA MET A 172 -21.50 -6.83 -13.67
C MET A 172 -22.02 -6.48 -15.06
N GLU A 173 -21.21 -5.86 -15.91
CA GLU A 173 -21.58 -5.56 -17.30
C GLU A 173 -21.81 -6.82 -18.13
N ILE A 174 -21.00 -7.87 -17.93
CA ILE A 174 -21.19 -9.17 -18.60
C ILE A 174 -22.52 -9.79 -18.17
N LEU A 175 -22.80 -9.82 -16.87
CA LEU A 175 -24.06 -10.36 -16.33
C LEU A 175 -25.27 -9.57 -16.84
N GLN A 176 -25.19 -8.23 -16.88
CA GLN A 176 -26.25 -7.39 -17.45
C GLN A 176 -26.51 -7.71 -18.93
N ARG A 177 -25.43 -7.90 -19.71
CA ARG A 177 -25.54 -8.28 -21.12
C ARG A 177 -26.20 -9.65 -21.28
N GLU A 178 -25.83 -10.63 -20.47
CA GLU A 178 -26.43 -11.96 -20.49
C GLU A 178 -27.91 -11.95 -20.09
N LEU A 179 -28.29 -11.16 -19.08
CA LEU A 179 -29.69 -11.03 -18.66
C LEU A 179 -30.53 -10.40 -19.77
N ALA A 180 -30.04 -9.32 -20.40
CA ALA A 180 -30.72 -8.70 -21.53
C ALA A 180 -30.84 -9.66 -22.74
N GLU A 181 -29.84 -10.53 -22.96
CA GLU A 181 -29.92 -11.55 -24.00
C GLU A 181 -30.94 -12.64 -23.67
N ARG A 182 -31.00 -13.07 -22.40
CA ARG A 182 -32.00 -14.05 -21.94
C ARG A 182 -33.42 -13.50 -22.02
N GLU A 183 -33.62 -12.23 -21.69
CA GLU A 183 -34.90 -11.52 -21.85
C GLU A 183 -35.34 -11.50 -23.31
N ARG A 184 -34.47 -11.08 -24.23
CA ARG A 184 -34.75 -11.12 -25.68
C ARG A 184 -35.06 -12.54 -26.19
N LYS A 185 -34.32 -13.55 -25.70
CA LYS A 185 -34.60 -14.96 -26.03
C LYS A 185 -35.98 -15.37 -25.51
N MET A 186 -36.34 -14.98 -24.29
CA MET A 186 -37.66 -15.26 -23.71
C MET A 186 -38.79 -14.61 -24.51
N ASP A 187 -38.65 -13.33 -24.88
CA ASP A 187 -39.62 -12.62 -25.72
C ASP A 187 -39.81 -13.28 -27.09
N SER A 188 -38.72 -13.75 -27.70
CA SER A 188 -38.77 -14.46 -28.99
C SER A 188 -39.48 -15.81 -28.90
N VAL A 189 -39.31 -16.54 -27.79
CA VAL A 189 -39.99 -17.82 -27.53
C VAL A 189 -41.48 -17.58 -27.25
N ASN A 190 -41.81 -16.54 -26.48
CA ASN A 190 -43.19 -16.23 -26.12
C ASN A 190 -43.98 -15.66 -27.32
N GLY A 191 -43.36 -14.85 -28.17
CA GLY A 191 -43.96 -14.35 -29.41
C GLY A 191 -44.26 -15.44 -30.45
N LYS A 192 -43.43 -16.50 -30.51
CA LYS A 192 -43.66 -17.65 -31.40
C LYS A 192 -44.77 -18.58 -30.89
N LYS A 193 -45.03 -18.57 -29.58
CA LYS A 193 -46.13 -19.30 -28.93
C LYS A 193 -47.52 -18.68 -29.18
N GLY A 194 -47.57 -17.46 -29.74
CA GLY A 194 -48.81 -16.80 -30.17
C GLY A 194 -49.35 -17.26 -31.54
N ALA A 195 -48.57 -17.98 -32.36
CA ALA A 195 -49.00 -18.43 -33.69
C ALA A 195 -48.95 -19.95 -33.91
N ALA A 196 -48.42 -20.71 -32.96
CA ALA A 196 -48.48 -22.18 -32.99
C ALA A 196 -48.89 -22.70 -31.61
N LYS A 197 -50.06 -23.36 -31.60
CA LYS A 197 -50.59 -24.14 -30.48
C LYS A 197 -49.55 -25.19 -30.04
N SER A 198 -48.64 -24.81 -29.15
CA SER A 198 -47.67 -25.74 -28.55
C SER A 198 -48.36 -26.50 -27.42
N GLN A 199 -48.89 -27.67 -27.75
CA GLN A 199 -49.61 -28.54 -26.82
C GLN A 199 -48.71 -29.21 -25.74
N ASN A 200 -47.38 -29.04 -25.78
CA ASN A 200 -46.44 -29.70 -24.86
C ASN A 200 -45.76 -28.80 -23.83
N GLU A 201 -45.92 -27.48 -23.93
CA GLU A 201 -45.28 -26.52 -23.02
C GLU A 201 -45.91 -26.47 -21.60
N PRO A 202 -47.24 -26.55 -21.41
CA PRO A 202 -47.80 -26.54 -20.05
C PRO A 202 -47.40 -27.79 -19.24
N GLY A 203 -47.13 -28.92 -19.90
CA GLY A 203 -46.69 -30.15 -19.23
C GLY A 203 -45.25 -30.08 -18.71
N LEU A 204 -44.36 -29.39 -19.43
CA LEU A 204 -42.97 -29.18 -18.99
C LEU A 204 -42.90 -28.22 -17.81
N VAL A 205 -43.66 -27.12 -17.84
CA VAL A 205 -43.75 -26.16 -16.74
C VAL A 205 -44.36 -26.81 -15.49
N LEU A 206 -45.43 -27.62 -15.64
CA LEU A 206 -46.01 -28.39 -14.54
C LEU A 206 -45.04 -29.41 -13.94
N ASN A 207 -44.25 -30.10 -14.78
CA ASN A 207 -43.25 -31.05 -14.30
C ASN A 207 -42.12 -30.33 -13.54
N LEU A 208 -41.63 -29.20 -14.05
CA LEU A 208 -40.63 -28.38 -13.34
C LEU A 208 -41.18 -27.83 -12.02
N GLN A 209 -42.42 -27.34 -12.00
CA GLN A 209 -43.06 -26.84 -10.79
C GLN A 209 -43.24 -27.96 -9.75
N LYS A 210 -43.61 -29.16 -10.20
CA LYS A 210 -43.67 -30.34 -9.33
C LYS A 210 -42.28 -30.72 -8.80
N GLN A 211 -41.26 -30.67 -9.64
CA GLN A 211 -39.90 -31.01 -9.27
C GLN A 211 -39.29 -29.99 -8.28
N LEU A 212 -39.64 -28.71 -8.41
CA LEU A 212 -39.31 -27.68 -7.43
C LEU A 212 -40.04 -27.91 -6.10
N ALA A 213 -41.34 -28.20 -6.13
CA ALA A 213 -42.10 -28.52 -4.92
C ALA A 213 -41.57 -29.79 -4.20
N ASP A 214 -41.15 -30.81 -4.97
CA ASP A 214 -40.55 -32.02 -4.42
C ASP A 214 -39.16 -31.72 -3.80
N GLN A 215 -38.38 -30.81 -4.38
CA GLN A 215 -37.12 -30.37 -3.78
C GLN A 215 -37.35 -29.54 -2.51
N ASP A 216 -38.31 -28.62 -2.52
CA ASP A 216 -38.65 -27.82 -1.34
C ASP A 216 -39.10 -28.70 -0.19
N LYS A 217 -39.92 -29.72 -0.47
CA LYS A 217 -40.34 -30.70 0.53
C LYS A 217 -39.15 -31.49 1.10
N LYS A 218 -38.18 -31.84 0.25
CA LYS A 218 -36.96 -32.53 0.69
C LYS A 218 -36.06 -31.62 1.52
N ILE A 219 -35.99 -30.32 1.19
CA ILE A 219 -35.28 -29.32 1.99
C ILE A 219 -35.96 -29.19 3.35
N GLU A 220 -37.28 -29.10 3.41
CA GLU A 220 -38.04 -29.03 4.67
C GLU A 220 -37.81 -30.28 5.53
N GLU A 221 -37.82 -31.47 4.93
CA GLU A 221 -37.54 -32.72 5.63
C GLU A 221 -36.11 -32.77 6.18
N LEU A 222 -35.10 -32.42 5.36
CA LEU A 222 -33.71 -32.37 5.80
C LEU A 222 -33.48 -31.30 6.88
N THR A 223 -34.19 -30.17 6.79
CA THR A 223 -34.15 -29.11 7.80
C THR A 223 -34.76 -29.59 9.12
N SER A 224 -35.89 -30.28 9.07
CA SER A 224 -36.52 -30.92 10.23
C SER A 224 -35.60 -31.97 10.87
N GLN A 225 -34.94 -32.80 10.05
CA GLN A 225 -33.94 -33.77 10.53
C GLN A 225 -32.76 -33.08 11.21
N LEU A 226 -32.27 -31.96 10.65
CA LEU A 226 -31.20 -31.15 11.24
C LEU A 226 -31.63 -30.55 12.58
N GLU A 227 -32.86 -30.04 12.70
CA GLU A 227 -33.40 -29.53 13.96
C GLU A 227 -33.57 -30.63 15.00
N ALA A 228 -34.02 -31.82 14.60
CA ALA A 228 -34.13 -32.97 15.47
C ALA A 228 -32.75 -33.43 15.96
N LEU A 229 -31.75 -33.55 15.08
CA LEU A 229 -30.37 -33.86 15.46
C LEU A 229 -29.80 -32.79 16.41
N LYS A 230 -30.08 -31.52 16.16
CA LYS A 230 -29.65 -30.41 17.03
C LYS A 230 -30.28 -30.51 18.42
N ARG A 231 -31.56 -30.88 18.53
CA ARG A 231 -32.21 -31.16 19.82
C ARG A 231 -31.58 -32.34 20.53
N ILE A 232 -31.22 -33.42 19.80
CA ILE A 232 -30.54 -34.58 20.38
C ILE A 232 -29.15 -34.21 20.87
N ASP A 233 -28.35 -33.45 20.10
CA ASP A 233 -27.02 -32.98 20.54
C ASP A 233 -27.15 -32.11 21.79
N GLN A 234 -28.14 -31.21 21.82
CA GLN A 234 -28.42 -30.39 22.99
C GLN A 234 -28.84 -31.22 24.21
N GLU A 235 -29.75 -32.18 24.05
CA GLU A 235 -30.18 -33.07 25.13
C GLU A 235 -29.03 -33.96 25.62
N MET A 236 -28.15 -34.41 24.72
CA MET A 236 -26.92 -35.14 25.07
C MET A 236 -25.94 -34.24 25.83
N ARG A 237 -25.74 -32.99 25.42
CA ARG A 237 -24.91 -32.03 26.18
C ARG A 237 -25.49 -31.73 27.55
N ASP A 238 -26.81 -31.61 27.66
CA ASP A 238 -27.49 -31.35 28.93
C ASP A 238 -27.42 -32.57 29.88
N LYS A 239 -27.38 -33.80 29.33
CA LYS A 239 -27.14 -35.05 30.08
C LYS A 239 -25.66 -35.28 30.42
N VAL A 240 -24.73 -34.82 29.59
CA VAL A 240 -23.29 -34.82 29.86
C VAL A 240 -22.94 -33.56 30.67
N ARG A 241 -23.45 -33.46 31.90
CA ARG A 241 -22.87 -32.51 32.85
C ARG A 241 -21.45 -32.99 33.23
N PRO A 242 -20.44 -32.09 33.27
CA PRO A 242 -19.12 -32.42 33.74
C PRO A 242 -19.17 -32.96 35.17
N ILE A 243 -18.61 -34.16 35.38
CA ILE A 243 -18.25 -34.65 36.70
C ILE A 243 -17.24 -33.64 37.29
N ARG A 244 -17.58 -33.00 38.39
CA ARG A 244 -16.66 -32.18 39.19
C ARG A 244 -16.00 -33.06 40.25
N PRO A 245 -14.67 -33.33 40.20
CA PRO A 245 -13.93 -33.83 41.35
C PRO A 245 -13.47 -32.66 42.26
N PRO A 246 -13.15 -32.94 43.53
CA PRO A 246 -13.28 -31.99 44.64
C PRO A 246 -12.13 -30.95 44.71
N SER A 247 -12.46 -29.74 45.17
CA SER A 247 -11.47 -28.76 45.63
C SER A 247 -10.88 -29.25 46.96
N THR A 248 -9.70 -29.84 46.89
CA THR A 248 -8.80 -30.03 48.03
C THR A 248 -8.00 -28.75 48.27
N VAL A 249 -8.00 -28.35 49.54
CA VAL A 249 -7.35 -27.22 50.18
C VAL A 249 -5.82 -27.33 50.11
N ALA A 250 -5.10 -26.24 49.78
CA ALA A 250 -3.95 -25.69 50.53
C ALA A 250 -3.19 -24.60 49.73
N PRO A 251 -2.49 -23.65 50.40
CA PRO A 251 -2.26 -22.31 49.88
C PRO A 251 -0.77 -21.96 49.62
N THR A 252 -0.58 -20.69 49.24
CA THR A 252 0.61 -19.81 49.37
C THR A 252 1.57 -19.70 48.17
N GLN A 253 1.55 -18.54 47.48
CA GLN A 253 2.55 -17.46 47.57
C GLN A 253 2.38 -16.46 46.41
N THR A 254 2.01 -15.22 46.72
CA THR A 254 2.13 -14.07 45.81
C THR A 254 3.09 -13.06 46.43
N ALA A 255 3.96 -12.55 45.55
CA ALA A 255 5.08 -11.66 45.77
C ALA A 255 4.72 -10.29 46.39
N PRO A 256 5.71 -9.57 46.94
CA PRO A 256 5.50 -8.26 47.56
C PRO A 256 5.37 -7.14 46.52
N GLU A 257 4.49 -6.17 46.78
CA GLU A 257 4.51 -4.84 46.17
C GLU A 257 4.90 -3.79 47.23
N PRO A 258 5.51 -2.67 46.82
CA PRO A 258 6.22 -1.74 47.70
C PRO A 258 5.30 -0.64 48.20
N THR A 259 5.45 -0.22 49.47
CA THR A 259 5.24 1.18 49.86
C THR A 259 5.90 1.48 51.20
N THR A 260 6.82 2.45 51.19
CA THR A 260 7.30 3.24 52.35
C THR A 260 6.14 4.09 52.91
N PRO A 261 6.17 4.65 54.13
CA PRO A 261 7.28 5.29 54.84
C PRO A 261 7.76 4.57 56.12
#